data_AF-A0A1U7YLP2-F1
#
_entry.id   AF-A0A1U7YLP2-F1
#
_cell.length_a   1.000
_cell.length_b   1.000
_cell.length_c   1.000
_cell.angle_alpha   90.00
_cell.angle_beta   90.00
_cell.angle_gamma   90.00
#
_symmetry.space_group_name_H-M   'P 1'
#
loop_
_entity.id
_entity.type
_entity.pdbx_description
1 polymer ?
#
loop_
_entity_poly.entity_id
_entity_poly.type
_entity_poly.pdbx_seq_one_letter_code
_entity_poly.pdbx_strand_id
1 'polypeptide(L)'
;MARLAKEGGDPVLARICGTIAADEKRHENAYTKIIEKLLEVDPNVTMLAIANMMKKKITMPMHLMYDGRDPNIFEHFSAMSQRLGIYTSRDYAEIIEFFIARWKLEKLEGLEGEARRARDFVCGLPPKIRRLQNRADERAKKLESRRVKFSWIFNKEVSV
;
A
#
# COMPACT_ATOMS: atom_id res chain seq x y z
N MET A 1 3.59 -12.21 -5.06
CA MET A 1 3.45 -13.63 -4.66
C MET A 1 3.27 -14.60 -5.83
N ALA A 2 2.21 -14.51 -6.65
CA ALA A 2 1.99 -15.48 -7.74
C ALA A 2 3.19 -15.62 -8.72
N ARG A 3 3.81 -14.49 -9.08
CA ARG A 3 5.04 -14.48 -9.90
C ARG A 3 6.21 -15.20 -9.23
N LEU A 4 6.47 -14.91 -7.95
CA LEU A 4 7.53 -15.57 -7.17
C LEU A 4 7.30 -17.08 -7.06
N ALA A 5 6.05 -17.51 -6.85
CA ALA A 5 5.70 -18.93 -6.81
C ALA A 5 5.99 -19.62 -8.16
N LYS A 6 5.62 -18.96 -9.27
CA LYS A 6 5.92 -19.46 -10.63
C LYS A 6 7.43 -19.53 -10.89
N GLU A 7 8.17 -18.49 -10.54
CA GLU A 7 9.64 -18.44 -10.65
C GLU A 7 10.31 -19.50 -9.76
N GLY A 8 9.72 -19.80 -8.61
CA GLY A 8 10.13 -20.87 -7.70
C GLY A 8 9.72 -22.28 -8.16
N GLY A 9 9.12 -22.43 -9.34
CA GLY A 9 8.74 -23.73 -9.91
C GLY A 9 7.45 -24.35 -9.35
N ASP A 10 6.63 -23.59 -8.62
CA ASP A 10 5.36 -24.06 -8.07
C ASP A 10 4.15 -23.44 -8.82
N PRO A 11 3.64 -24.11 -9.87
CA PRO A 11 2.51 -23.61 -10.64
C PRO A 11 1.18 -23.68 -9.87
N VAL A 12 1.06 -24.55 -8.87
CA VAL A 12 -0.16 -24.71 -8.08
C VAL A 12 -0.29 -23.54 -7.12
N LEU A 13 0.78 -23.22 -6.38
CA LEU A 13 0.81 -22.05 -5.51
C LEU A 13 0.63 -20.75 -6.31
N ALA A 14 1.23 -20.65 -7.49
CA ALA A 14 1.03 -19.51 -8.37
C ALA A 14 -0.46 -19.34 -8.76
N ARG A 15 -1.16 -20.45 -9.05
CA ARG A 15 -2.60 -20.44 -9.35
C ARG A 15 -3.42 -19.98 -8.15
N ILE A 16 -3.15 -20.51 -6.95
CA ILE A 16 -3.85 -20.10 -5.71
C ILE A 16 -3.70 -18.60 -5.48
N CYS A 17 -2.48 -18.08 -5.51
CA CYS A 17 -2.23 -16.65 -5.36
C CYS A 17 -2.93 -15.81 -6.45
N GLY A 18 -2.94 -16.31 -7.69
CA GLY A 18 -3.60 -15.65 -8.82
C GLY A 18 -5.12 -15.59 -8.68
N THR A 19 -5.76 -16.65 -8.20
CA THR A 19 -7.20 -16.69 -7.95
C THR A 19 -7.60 -15.67 -6.88
N ILE A 20 -6.87 -15.62 -5.76
CA ILE A 20 -7.11 -14.61 -4.72
C ILE A 20 -6.96 -13.20 -5.30
N ALA A 21 -5.88 -12.94 -6.05
CA ALA A 21 -5.66 -11.63 -6.66
C ALA A 21 -6.77 -11.22 -7.65
N ALA A 22 -7.36 -12.18 -8.38
CA ALA A 22 -8.49 -11.93 -9.27
C ALA A 22 -9.74 -11.48 -8.49
N ASP A 23 -9.96 -12.07 -7.32
CA ASP A 23 -11.07 -11.70 -6.43
C ASP A 23 -10.85 -10.31 -5.84
N GLU A 24 -9.63 -10.02 -5.37
CA GLU A 24 -9.29 -8.68 -4.86
C GLU A 24 -9.43 -7.59 -5.93
N LYS A 25 -9.16 -7.90 -7.21
CA LYS A 25 -9.41 -6.95 -8.30
C LYS A 25 -10.91 -6.66 -8.47
N ARG A 26 -11.78 -7.66 -8.27
CA ARG A 26 -13.24 -7.45 -8.31
C ARG A 26 -13.70 -6.60 -7.13
N HIS A 27 -13.14 -6.81 -5.94
CA HIS A 27 -13.41 -5.98 -4.76
C HIS A 27 -12.97 -4.53 -4.98
N GLU A 28 -11.73 -4.31 -5.46
CA GLU A 28 -11.23 -2.98 -5.78
C GLU A 28 -12.16 -2.28 -6.77
N ASN A 29 -12.52 -2.93 -7.88
CA ASN A 29 -13.44 -2.34 -8.85
C ASN A 29 -14.80 -1.92 -8.24
N ALA A 30 -15.35 -2.71 -7.32
CA ALA A 30 -16.61 -2.39 -6.65
C ALA A 30 -16.47 -1.15 -5.75
N TYR A 31 -15.46 -1.13 -4.87
CA TYR A 31 -15.22 0.02 -3.98
C TYR A 31 -14.86 1.29 -4.76
N THR A 32 -14.09 1.17 -5.83
CA THR A 32 -13.72 2.28 -6.71
C THR A 32 -14.94 2.96 -7.31
N LYS A 33 -15.95 2.19 -7.73
CA LYS A 33 -17.22 2.73 -8.26
C LYS A 33 -18.06 3.42 -7.19
N ILE A 34 -18.03 2.92 -5.95
CA ILE A 34 -18.72 3.57 -4.83
C ILE A 34 -18.13 4.97 -4.61
N ILE A 35 -16.80 5.09 -4.49
CA ILE A 35 -16.15 6.39 -4.29
C ILE A 35 -16.34 7.30 -5.50
N GLU A 36 -16.29 6.77 -6.73
CA GLU A 36 -16.60 7.52 -7.94
C GLU A 36 -18.00 8.14 -7.87
N LYS A 37 -19.01 7.36 -7.45
CA LYS A 37 -20.37 7.89 -7.30
C LYS A 37 -20.48 8.93 -6.19
N LEU A 38 -19.76 8.76 -5.09
CA LEU A 38 -19.71 9.75 -4.01
C LEU A 38 -19.08 11.07 -4.46
N LEU A 39 -18.05 11.02 -5.31
CA LEU A 39 -17.45 12.23 -5.90
C LEU A 39 -18.40 12.95 -6.87
N GLU A 40 -19.28 12.22 -7.57
CA GLU A 40 -20.32 12.84 -8.41
C GLU A 40 -21.41 13.53 -7.58
N VAL A 41 -21.82 12.92 -6.46
CA VAL A 41 -22.95 13.39 -5.65
C VAL A 41 -22.52 14.48 -4.67
N ASP A 42 -21.38 14.30 -3.99
CA ASP A 42 -20.83 15.25 -3.03
C ASP A 42 -19.30 15.31 -3.16
N PRO A 43 -18.78 16.10 -4.11
CA PRO A 43 -17.34 16.20 -4.36
C PRO A 43 -16.59 16.82 -3.17
N ASN A 44 -17.20 17.75 -2.44
CA ASN A 44 -16.55 18.46 -1.35
C ASN A 44 -16.29 17.56 -0.15
N VAL A 45 -17.33 16.88 0.36
CA VAL A 45 -17.20 16.00 1.52
C VAL A 45 -16.32 14.79 1.17
N THR A 46 -16.49 14.23 -0.02
CA THR A 46 -15.72 13.06 -0.45
C THR A 46 -14.23 13.40 -0.58
N MET A 47 -13.87 14.55 -1.16
CA MET A 47 -12.47 14.98 -1.26
C MET A 47 -11.84 15.23 0.12
N LEU A 48 -12.60 15.81 1.07
CA LEU A 48 -12.14 15.99 2.45
C LEU A 48 -11.90 14.64 3.14
N ALA A 49 -12.79 13.66 2.94
CA ALA A 49 -12.65 12.31 3.50
C ALA A 49 -11.40 11.60 2.94
N ILE A 50 -11.18 11.65 1.63
CA ILE A 50 -9.98 11.09 0.99
C ILE A 50 -8.72 11.72 1.60
N ALA A 51 -8.67 13.05 1.70
CA ALA A 51 -7.53 13.74 2.28
C ALA A 51 -7.33 13.41 3.77
N ASN A 52 -8.41 13.24 4.54
CA ASN A 52 -8.33 12.83 5.94
C ASN A 52 -7.69 11.44 6.09
N MET A 53 -8.09 10.47 5.27
CA MET A 53 -7.49 9.15 5.26
C MET A 53 -6.00 9.21 4.88
N MET A 54 -5.64 10.04 3.89
CA MET A 54 -4.24 10.23 3.51
C MET A 54 -3.40 10.90 4.61
N LYS A 55 -3.97 11.86 5.35
CA LYS A 55 -3.29 12.50 6.50
C LYS A 55 -3.02 11.50 7.63
N LYS A 56 -3.98 10.60 7.89
CA LYS A 56 -3.86 9.52 8.89
C LYS A 56 -2.91 8.40 8.45
N LYS A 57 -2.59 8.33 7.15
CA LYS A 57 -1.97 7.20 6.46
C LYS A 57 -2.89 5.99 6.47
N ILE A 58 -2.88 5.20 5.39
CA ILE A 58 -3.63 3.94 5.37
C ILE A 58 -2.85 2.91 6.18
N THR A 59 -3.28 2.71 7.42
CA THR A 59 -2.69 1.73 8.31
C THR A 59 -3.03 0.33 7.84
N MET A 60 -2.03 -0.54 7.75
CA MET A 60 -2.23 -1.94 7.39
C MET A 60 -3.13 -2.62 8.42
N PRO A 61 -4.13 -3.42 8.02
CA PRO A 61 -5.05 -4.06 8.96
C PRO A 61 -4.34 -4.90 10.03
N MET A 62 -3.26 -5.59 9.64
CA MET A 62 -2.44 -6.46 10.51
C MET A 62 -1.32 -5.73 11.27
N HIS A 63 -1.35 -4.40 11.38
CA HIS A 63 -0.27 -3.64 12.04
C HIS A 63 -0.05 -3.98 13.53
N LEU A 64 -1.05 -4.58 14.20
CA LEU A 64 -0.97 -5.07 15.58
C LEU A 64 -0.71 -6.58 15.67
N MET A 65 -0.21 -7.19 14.60
CA MET A 65 0.15 -8.61 14.60
C MET A 65 1.14 -8.90 15.73
N TYR A 66 0.90 -10.00 16.45
CA TYR A 66 1.75 -10.46 17.54
C TYR A 66 1.75 -11.99 17.57
N ASP A 67 2.93 -12.58 17.74
CA ASP A 67 3.13 -14.03 17.73
C ASP A 67 3.38 -14.62 19.13
N GLY A 68 3.23 -13.80 20.18
CA GLY A 68 3.54 -14.18 21.57
C GLY A 68 5.01 -14.02 21.97
N ARG A 69 5.89 -13.58 21.06
CA ARG A 69 7.33 -13.47 21.32
C ARG A 69 7.92 -12.14 20.85
N ASP A 70 7.65 -11.76 19.61
CA ASP A 70 8.23 -10.59 18.97
C ASP A 70 7.21 -9.44 18.93
N PRO A 71 7.40 -8.38 19.73
CA PRO A 71 6.50 -7.22 19.73
C PRO A 71 6.54 -6.43 18.43
N ASN A 72 7.55 -6.63 17.58
CA ASN A 72 7.74 -5.91 16.31
C ASN A 72 7.53 -6.81 15.09
N ILE A 73 6.83 -7.94 15.24
CA ILE A 73 6.68 -8.95 14.17
C ILE A 73 6.07 -8.36 12.89
N PHE A 74 5.17 -7.38 13.00
CA PHE A 74 4.63 -6.67 11.83
C PHE A 74 5.69 -5.86 11.09
N GLU A 75 6.57 -5.17 11.80
CA GLU A 75 7.65 -4.39 11.19
C GLU A 75 8.65 -5.31 10.49
N HIS A 76 9.06 -6.40 11.15
CA HIS A 76 9.96 -7.39 10.56
C HIS A 76 9.36 -8.08 9.34
N PHE A 77 8.07 -8.45 9.39
CA PHE A 77 7.35 -8.99 8.23
C PHE A 77 7.28 -7.97 7.08
N SER A 78 6.97 -6.71 7.39
CA SER A 78 6.88 -5.64 6.40
C SER A 78 8.22 -5.37 5.72
N ALA A 79 9.32 -5.35 6.49
CA ALA A 79 10.67 -5.21 5.97
C ALA A 79 11.03 -6.37 5.01
N MET A 80 10.72 -7.60 5.39
CA MET A 80 10.91 -8.78 4.54
C MET A 80 10.09 -8.69 3.24
N SER A 81 8.80 -8.33 3.33
CA SER A 81 7.93 -8.13 2.16
C SER A 81 8.47 -7.06 1.22
N GLN A 82 8.96 -5.96 1.76
CA GLN A 82 9.55 -4.88 0.99
C GLN A 82 10.84 -5.34 0.29
N ARG A 83 11.72 -6.04 1.00
CA ARG A 83 12.98 -6.56 0.43
C ARG A 83 12.74 -7.55 -0.71
N LEU A 84 11.71 -8.39 -0.61
CA LEU A 84 11.31 -9.33 -1.66
C LEU A 84 10.52 -8.67 -2.80
N GLY A 85 10.19 -7.38 -2.70
CA GLY A 85 9.39 -6.68 -3.70
C GLY A 85 7.96 -7.20 -3.81
N ILE A 86 7.40 -7.74 -2.73
CA ILE A 86 6.02 -8.25 -2.70
C ILE A 86 5.04 -7.08 -2.54
N TYR A 87 5.33 -6.20 -1.58
CA TYR A 87 4.63 -4.94 -1.36
C TYR A 87 5.61 -3.97 -0.72
N THR A 88 5.79 -2.82 -1.37
CA THR A 88 6.78 -1.80 -1.04
C THR A 88 6.11 -0.45 -0.89
N SER A 89 6.79 0.52 -0.29
CA SER A 89 6.30 1.90 -0.28
C SER A 89 6.16 2.52 -1.68
N ARG A 90 6.80 1.94 -2.71
CA ARG A 90 6.59 2.37 -4.11
C ARG A 90 5.20 1.97 -4.58
N ASP A 91 4.80 0.73 -4.30
CA ASP A 91 3.45 0.25 -4.59
C ASP A 91 2.40 1.12 -3.89
N TYR A 92 2.66 1.52 -2.64
CA TYR A 92 1.77 2.45 -1.93
C TYR A 92 1.60 3.80 -2.66
N ALA A 93 2.69 4.39 -3.17
CA ALA A 93 2.62 5.62 -3.95
C ALA A 93 1.87 5.43 -5.29
N GLU A 94 2.10 4.30 -5.95
CA GLU A 94 1.46 3.95 -7.23
C GLU A 94 -0.04 3.67 -7.07
N ILE A 95 -0.47 3.06 -5.96
CA ILE A 95 -1.89 2.89 -5.63
C ILE A 95 -2.57 4.25 -5.46
N ILE A 96 -1.93 5.19 -4.76
CA ILE A 96 -2.47 6.54 -4.60
C ILE A 96 -2.57 7.26 -5.96
N GLU A 97 -1.53 7.17 -6.79
CA GLU A 97 -1.52 7.75 -8.13
C GLU A 97 -2.59 7.15 -9.04
N PHE A 98 -2.76 5.83 -8.98
CA PHE A 98 -3.83 5.12 -9.68
C PHE A 98 -5.21 5.68 -9.30
N PHE A 99 -5.50 5.85 -8.01
CA PHE A 99 -6.80 6.38 -7.57
C PHE A 99 -6.99 7.86 -7.89
N ILE A 100 -5.94 8.68 -7.81
CA ILE A 100 -5.97 10.08 -8.28
C ILE A 100 -6.38 10.13 -9.75
N ALA A 101 -5.77 9.29 -10.59
CA ALA A 101 -6.09 9.23 -12.02
C ALA A 101 -7.48 8.63 -12.29
N ARG A 102 -7.81 7.52 -11.62
CA ARG A 102 -9.07 6.78 -11.80
C ARG A 102 -10.29 7.60 -11.46
N TRP A 103 -10.21 8.42 -10.41
CA TRP A 103 -11.27 9.35 -10.01
C TRP A 103 -11.09 10.76 -10.58
N LYS A 104 -10.06 10.98 -11.41
CA LYS A 104 -9.76 12.27 -12.06
C LYS A 104 -9.69 13.43 -11.06
N LEU A 105 -9.10 13.22 -9.88
CA LEU A 105 -9.15 14.18 -8.78
C LEU A 105 -8.57 15.55 -9.15
N GLU A 106 -7.56 15.61 -10.00
CA GLU A 106 -6.98 16.88 -10.48
C GLU A 106 -7.97 17.74 -11.27
N LYS A 107 -8.91 17.10 -11.97
CA LYS A 107 -9.91 17.73 -12.85
C LYS A 107 -11.25 17.92 -12.15
N LEU A 108 -11.34 17.66 -10.84
CA LEU A 108 -12.57 17.88 -10.09
C LEU A 108 -12.87 19.37 -9.99
N GLU A 109 -14.04 19.76 -10.47
CA GLU A 109 -14.59 21.11 -10.41
C GLU A 109 -15.62 21.22 -9.27
N GLY A 110 -16.10 22.44 -8.98
CA GLY A 110 -17.10 22.66 -7.93
C GLY A 110 -16.58 22.49 -6.49
N LEU A 111 -15.26 22.37 -6.30
CA LEU A 111 -14.65 22.28 -4.98
C LEU A 111 -14.54 23.66 -4.31
N GLU A 112 -14.92 23.71 -3.04
CA GLU A 112 -14.85 24.89 -2.18
C GLU A 112 -13.54 24.92 -1.37
N GLY A 113 -13.27 26.02 -0.66
CA GLY A 113 -11.96 26.38 -0.11
C GLY A 113 -11.14 25.23 0.52
N GLU A 114 -11.70 24.49 1.47
CA GLU A 114 -11.01 23.37 2.12
C GLU A 114 -10.86 22.14 1.22
N ALA A 115 -11.88 21.82 0.41
CA ALA A 115 -11.84 20.69 -0.49
C ALA A 115 -10.83 20.90 -1.63
N ARG A 116 -10.65 22.13 -2.12
CA ARG A 116 -9.56 22.47 -3.07
C ARG A 116 -8.18 22.21 -2.47
N ARG A 117 -7.94 22.66 -1.22
CA ARG A 117 -6.68 22.38 -0.51
C ARG A 117 -6.48 20.88 -0.28
N ALA A 118 -7.56 20.15 0.01
CA ALA A 118 -7.55 18.70 0.17
C ALA A 118 -7.14 17.99 -1.13
N ARG A 119 -7.70 18.39 -2.28
CA ARG A 119 -7.30 17.91 -3.60
C ARG A 119 -5.82 18.17 -3.85
N ASP A 120 -5.36 19.40 -3.70
CA ASP A 120 -3.97 19.77 -3.98
C ASP A 120 -2.98 19.01 -3.07
N PHE A 121 -3.37 18.80 -1.80
CA PHE A 121 -2.62 17.93 -0.89
C PHE A 121 -2.52 16.50 -1.41
N VAL A 122 -3.65 15.87 -1.74
CA VAL A 122 -3.72 14.47 -2.19
C VAL A 122 -2.98 14.28 -3.51
N CYS A 123 -3.23 15.11 -4.52
CA CYS A 123 -2.54 15.04 -5.82
C CYS A 123 -1.03 15.28 -5.70
N GLY A 124 -0.59 16.05 -4.70
CA GLY A 124 0.82 16.26 -4.41
C GLY A 124 1.50 15.15 -3.60
N LEU A 125 0.80 14.11 -3.14
CA LEU A 125 1.36 13.05 -2.29
C LEU A 125 2.27 12.05 -3.03
N PRO A 126 1.88 11.48 -4.18
CA PRO A 126 2.71 10.47 -4.86
C PRO A 126 4.19 10.89 -5.02
N PRO A 127 4.52 12.08 -5.56
CA PRO A 127 5.93 12.47 -5.70
C PRO A 127 6.65 12.66 -4.35
N LYS A 128 5.93 13.11 -3.30
CA LYS A 128 6.52 13.24 -1.95
C LYS A 128 6.85 11.88 -1.36
N ILE A 129 5.95 10.91 -1.48
CA ILE A 129 6.15 9.54 -0.99
C ILE A 129 7.32 8.88 -1.72
N ARG A 130 7.39 8.98 -3.05
CA ARG A 130 8.52 8.43 -3.83
C ARG A 130 9.87 9.02 -3.40
N ARG A 131 9.94 10.34 -3.18
CA ARG A 131 11.19 11.00 -2.70
C ARG A 131 11.61 10.52 -1.31
N LEU A 132 10.66 10.39 -0.39
CA LEU A 132 10.94 9.85 0.95
C LEU A 132 11.40 8.40 0.88
N GLN A 133 10.76 7.59 0.02
CA GLN A 133 11.14 6.20 -0.16
C GLN A 133 12.54 6.03 -0.74
N ASN A 134 12.90 6.80 -1.78
CA ASN A 134 14.24 6.74 -2.36
C ASN A 134 15.33 7.04 -1.31
N ARG A 135 15.09 8.03 -0.44
CA ARG A 135 15.99 8.34 0.68
C ARG A 135 16.06 7.20 1.71
N ALA A 136 14.93 6.54 1.99
CA ALA A 136 14.89 5.39 2.89
C ALA A 136 15.65 4.19 2.30
N ASP A 137 15.45 3.90 1.01
CA ASP A 137 16.17 2.84 0.28
C ASP A 137 17.69 3.10 0.27
N GLU A 138 18.13 4.34 0.00
CA GLU A 138 19.55 4.71 0.03
C GLU A 138 20.18 4.52 1.41
N ARG A 139 19.43 4.79 2.48
CA ARG A 139 19.88 4.52 3.85
C ARG A 139 19.93 3.03 4.13
N ALA A 140 18.89 2.29 3.75
CA ALA A 140 18.81 0.85 3.95
C ALA A 140 19.95 0.11 3.24
N LYS A 141 20.35 0.53 2.04
CA LYS A 141 21.52 -0.02 1.32
C LYS A 141 22.86 0.17 2.05
N LYS A 142 22.96 1.15 2.94
CA LYS A 142 24.16 1.43 3.74
C LYS A 142 24.19 0.68 5.06
N LEU A 143 23.06 0.13 5.49
CA LEU A 143 22.95 -0.73 6.67
C LEU A 143 23.10 -2.19 6.23
N GLU A 144 23.84 -2.99 6.99
CA GLU A 144 23.88 -4.44 6.78
C GLU A 144 22.48 -5.04 6.96
N SER A 145 22.15 -6.04 6.14
CA SER A 145 20.85 -6.70 6.22
C SER A 145 20.68 -7.36 7.58
N ARG A 146 19.65 -6.97 8.33
CA ARG A 146 19.39 -7.54 9.65
C ARG A 146 18.83 -8.94 9.49
N ARG A 147 19.29 -9.89 10.32
CA ARG A 147 18.73 -11.24 10.40
C ARG A 147 17.75 -11.29 11.56
N VAL A 148 16.53 -11.74 11.30
CA VAL A 148 15.45 -11.85 12.30
C VAL A 148 14.89 -13.26 12.30
N LYS A 149 14.60 -13.79 13.50
CA LYS A 149 13.96 -15.10 13.69
C LYS A 149 12.44 -14.96 13.59
N PHE A 150 11.81 -15.79 12.79
CA PHE A 150 10.34 -15.85 12.68
C PHE A 150 9.82 -17.15 13.29
N SER A 151 8.88 -17.05 14.25
CA SER A 151 8.26 -18.23 14.88
C SER A 151 7.49 -19.10 13.88
N TRP A 152 6.90 -18.50 12.84
CA TRP A 152 6.13 -19.16 11.79
C TRP A 152 6.92 -20.19 10.98
N ILE A 153 8.25 -20.08 10.99
CA ILE A 153 9.17 -20.98 10.29
C ILE A 153 10.16 -21.61 11.27
N PHE A 154 9.68 -21.98 12.46
CA PHE A 154 10.44 -22.68 13.49
C PHE A 154 11.68 -21.89 13.98
N ASN A 155 11.52 -20.57 14.15
CA ASN A 155 12.58 -19.64 14.58
C ASN A 155 13.80 -19.59 13.64
N LYS A 156 13.65 -20.00 12.37
CA LYS A 156 14.69 -19.80 11.36
C LYS A 156 14.92 -18.30 11.12
N GLU A 157 16.17 -17.96 10.84
CA GLU A 157 16.58 -16.58 10.55
C GLU A 157 16.40 -16.24 9.08
N VAL A 158 15.77 -15.09 8.84
CA VAL A 158 15.58 -14.52 7.51
C VAL A 158 16.16 -13.12 7.48
N SER A 159 16.74 -12.74 6.34
CA SER A 159 17.16 -11.36 6.09
C SER A 159 15.93 -10.49 5.90
N VAL A 160 15.82 -9.43 6.70
CA VAL A 160 14.78 -8.40 6.62
C VAL A 160 15.38 -7.06 6.22
#